data_AF-X0SYN5-F1
#
_entry.id   AF-X0SYN5-F1
#
_cell.length_a   1.000
_cell.length_b   1.000
_cell.length_c   1.000
_cell.angle_alpha   90.00
_cell.angle_beta   90.00
_cell.angle_gamma   90.00
#
_symmetry.space_group_name_H-M   'P 1'
#
loop_
_entity.id
_entity.type
_entity.pdbx_description
1 polymer ?
#
loop_
_entity_poly.entity_id
_entity_poly.type
_entity_poly.pdbx_seq_one_letter_code
_entity_poly.pdbx_strand_id
1 'polypeptide(L)' 'LGEWPVTTPWGGKYDYNYWGSDMSRYECTVPAGIYAGVQGDYDNNNTIPQAAEQELIDRGYDSDNCINGESQLVLVRF' A
#
# COMPACT_ATOMS: atom_id res chain seq x y z
N LEU A 1 -2.90 -14.40 -21.72
CA LEU A 1 -2.81 -13.32 -20.71
C LEU A 1 -2.45 -14.01 -19.40
N GLY A 2 -1.39 -13.57 -18.72
CA GLY A 2 -0.96 -14.16 -17.45
C GLY A 2 -1.83 -13.69 -16.29
N GLU A 3 -2.00 -14.53 -15.28
CA GLU A 3 -2.67 -14.15 -14.03
C GLU A 3 -1.82 -13.13 -13.27
N TRP A 4 -2.47 -12.15 -12.63
CA TRP A 4 -1.77 -11.23 -11.73
C TRP A 4 -1.24 -12.02 -10.53
N PRO A 5 0.00 -11.74 -10.05
CA PRO A 5 0.54 -12.43 -8.88
C PRO A 5 -0.38 -12.24 -7.66
N VAL A 6 -0.68 -13.33 -6.97
CA VAL A 6 -1.56 -13.32 -5.79
C VAL A 6 -0.87 -12.74 -4.55
N THR A 7 0.46 -12.72 -4.52
CA THR A 7 1.27 -12.24 -3.40
C THR A 7 2.36 -11.28 -3.85
N THR A 8 2.76 -10.39 -2.96
CA THR A 8 3.90 -9.49 -3.18
C THR A 8 5.21 -10.28 -3.19
N PRO A 9 6.33 -9.69 -3.66
CA PRO A 9 7.65 -10.32 -3.56
C PRO A 9 8.07 -10.68 -2.13
N TRP A 10 7.48 -10.04 -1.12
CA TRP A 10 7.76 -10.29 0.29
C TRP A 10 6.88 -11.37 0.90
N GLY A 11 5.85 -11.85 0.19
CA GLY A 11 4.89 -12.84 0.69
C GLY A 11 3.62 -12.23 1.29
N GLY A 12 3.50 -10.90 1.29
CA GLY A 12 2.28 -10.17 1.61
C GLY A 12 1.27 -10.20 0.46
N LYS A 13 0.34 -9.25 0.43
CA LYS A 13 -0.76 -9.21 -0.55
C LYS A 13 -0.76 -7.96 -1.42
N TYR A 14 -1.22 -8.16 -2.65
CA TYR A 14 -1.84 -7.10 -3.42
C TYR A 14 -3.29 -6.97 -2.97
N ASP A 15 -3.72 -5.77 -2.60
CA ASP A 15 -5.07 -5.49 -2.12
C ASP A 15 -5.73 -4.36 -2.91
N TYR A 16 -7.03 -4.17 -2.72
CA TYR A 16 -7.80 -3.06 -3.27
C TYR A 16 -8.54 -2.34 -2.14
N ASN A 17 -8.13 -1.12 -1.84
CA ASN A 17 -8.60 -0.35 -0.70
C ASN A 17 -9.53 0.78 -1.14
N TYR A 18 -10.65 0.94 -0.43
CA TYR A 18 -11.56 2.09 -0.56
C TYR A 18 -11.62 2.85 0.76
N TRP A 19 -11.24 4.12 0.72
CA TRP A 19 -11.27 5.04 1.85
C TRP A 19 -12.24 6.19 1.54
N GLY A 20 -13.42 6.19 2.17
CA GLY A 20 -14.46 7.20 1.94
C GLY A 20 -14.18 8.57 2.58
N SER A 21 -13.14 8.65 3.42
CA SER A 21 -12.59 9.85 4.04
C SER A 21 -11.09 9.61 4.26
N ASP A 22 -10.37 10.63 4.69
CA ASP A 22 -8.99 10.44 5.15
C ASP A 22 -8.95 9.43 6.30
N MET A 23 -8.00 8.50 6.25
CA MET A 23 -7.86 7.39 7.20
C MET A 23 -6.48 7.44 7.84
N SER A 24 -6.40 7.07 9.12
CA SER A 24 -5.13 6.84 9.79
C SER A 24 -4.80 5.35 9.80
N ARG A 25 -3.66 4.97 9.23
CA ARG A 25 -3.11 3.61 9.26
C ARG A 25 -1.69 3.66 9.78
N TYR A 26 -1.41 2.93 10.86
CA TYR A 26 -0.08 2.84 11.46
C TYR A 26 0.59 4.23 11.63
N GLU A 27 -0.17 5.20 12.17
CA GLU A 27 0.28 6.60 12.37
C GLU A 27 0.44 7.44 11.09
N CYS A 28 0.27 6.86 9.90
CA CYS A 28 0.26 7.55 8.61
C CYS A 28 -1.15 7.95 8.21
N THR A 29 -1.29 9.03 7.44
CA THR A 29 -2.59 9.49 6.92
C THR A 29 -2.71 9.13 5.44
N VAL A 30 -3.65 8.26 5.12
CA VAL A 30 -4.04 7.92 3.76
C VAL A 30 -5.22 8.81 3.36
N PRO A 31 -5.11 9.65 2.33
CA PRO A 31 -6.24 10.48 1.87
C PRO A 31 -7.44 9.66 1.40
N ALA A 32 -8.62 10.28 1.33
CA ALA A 32 -9.80 9.66 0.73
C ALA A 32 -9.56 9.27 -0.74
N GLY A 33 -9.99 8.07 -1.13
CA GLY A 33 -9.81 7.57 -2.48
C GLY A 33 -9.98 6.06 -2.64
N ILE A 34 -9.54 5.58 -3.81
CA ILE A 34 -9.47 4.18 -4.19
C ILE A 34 -8.03 3.86 -4.54
N TYR A 35 -7.51 2.75 -4.03
CA TYR A 35 -6.10 2.40 -4.10
C TYR A 35 -5.88 0.94 -4.48
N ALA A 36 -4.82 0.68 -5.24
CA ALA A 36 -4.17 -0.63 -5.25
C ALA A 36 -3.17 -0.66 -4.11
N GLY A 37 -3.37 -1.57 -3.15
CA GLY A 37 -2.56 -1.73 -1.96
C GLY A 37 -1.47 -2.78 -2.15
N VAL A 38 -0.31 -2.53 -1.55
CA VAL A 38 0.75 -3.51 -1.33
C VAL A 38 0.97 -3.55 0.17
N GLN A 39 0.67 -4.67 0.83
CA GLN A 39 0.62 -4.71 2.30
C GLN A 39 0.96 -6.10 2.84
N GLY A 40 1.05 -6.21 4.18
CA GLY A 40 1.26 -7.47 4.87
C GLY A 40 0.17 -8.52 4.59
N ASP A 41 0.42 -9.76 4.99
CA ASP A 41 -0.56 -10.83 4.95
C ASP A 41 -1.68 -10.66 6.01
N TYR A 42 -2.54 -11.67 6.21
CA TYR A 42 -3.66 -11.56 7.16
C TYR A 42 -3.21 -11.33 8.61
N ASP A 43 -2.02 -11.80 8.96
CA ASP A 43 -1.42 -11.64 10.29
C ASP A 43 -0.50 -10.42 10.34
N ASN A 44 -0.51 -9.59 9.28
CA ASN A 44 0.38 -8.46 9.07
C ASN A 44 1.87 -8.83 9.09
N ASN A 45 2.20 -10.08 8.74
CA ASN A 45 3.58 -10.47 8.44
C ASN A 45 3.90 -10.08 6.99
N ASN A 46 5.19 -10.15 6.61
CA ASN A 46 5.61 -10.01 5.21
C ASN A 46 5.26 -8.64 4.58
N THR A 47 5.31 -7.58 5.40
CA THR A 47 5.13 -6.19 4.99
C THR A 47 6.25 -5.72 4.08
N ILE A 48 6.06 -4.57 3.44
CA ILE A 48 7.11 -3.94 2.63
C ILE A 48 8.30 -3.62 3.55
N PRO A 49 9.53 -4.06 3.23
CA PRO A 49 10.72 -3.63 3.96
C PRO A 49 10.90 -2.12 3.79
N GLN A 50 11.24 -1.43 4.88
CA GLN A 50 11.39 0.03 4.91
C GLN A 50 12.20 0.62 3.73
N ALA A 51 13.30 -0.02 3.33
CA ALA A 51 14.11 0.46 2.22
C ALA A 51 13.38 0.42 0.87
N ALA A 52 12.53 -0.59 0.65
CA ALA A 52 11.73 -0.70 -0.57
C ALA A 52 10.52 0.24 -0.56
N GLU A 53 9.91 0.44 0.60
CA GLU A 53 8.83 1.42 0.78
C GLU A 53 9.34 2.85 0.55
N GLN A 54 10.52 3.18 1.08
CA GLN A 54 11.17 4.46 0.80
C GLN A 54 11.40 4.68 -0.70
N GLU A 55 11.78 3.63 -1.44
CA GLU A 55 11.91 3.73 -2.90
C GLU A 55 10.56 4.01 -3.59
N LEU A 56 9.46 3.44 -3.10
CA LEU A 56 8.11 3.72 -3.61
C LEU A 56 7.70 5.16 -3.31
N ILE A 57 7.98 5.66 -2.11
CA ILE A 57 7.74 7.05 -1.71
C ILE A 57 8.56 8.01 -2.58
N ASP A 58 9.86 7.76 -2.75
CA ASP A 58 10.76 8.60 -3.55
C ASP A 58 10.32 8.68 -5.03
N ARG A 59 9.67 7.62 -5.52
CA ARG A 59 9.08 7.55 -6.88
C ARG A 59 7.65 8.10 -6.97
N GLY A 60 7.05 8.49 -5.84
CA GLY A 60 5.67 8.99 -5.77
C GLY A 60 4.60 7.92 -6.00
N TYR A 61 4.91 6.64 -5.73
CA TYR A 61 3.97 5.52 -5.86
C TYR A 61 3.22 5.20 -4.57
N ASP A 62 3.61 5.83 -3.47
CA ASP A 62 2.89 5.72 -2.21
C ASP A 62 2.15 7.02 -1.88
N SER A 63 0.84 6.92 -1.68
CA SER A 63 -0.02 8.09 -1.52
C SER A 63 -0.01 8.67 -0.11
N ASP A 64 0.39 7.90 0.90
CA ASP A 64 0.48 8.41 2.28
C ASP A 64 1.86 9.01 2.59
N ASN A 65 2.88 8.72 1.77
CA ASN A 65 4.24 9.25 1.84
C ASN A 65 4.89 8.97 3.20
N CYS A 66 4.63 7.79 3.75
CA CYS A 66 4.98 7.42 5.11
C CYS A 66 5.48 5.98 5.17
N ILE A 67 6.42 5.69 6.07
CA ILE A 67 6.94 4.33 6.26
C ILE A 67 6.04 3.60 7.26
N ASN A 68 5.16 2.74 6.77
CA ASN A 68 4.26 1.87 7.55
C ASN A 68 4.28 0.40 7.14
N GLY A 69 5.15 0.00 6.20
CA GLY A 69 5.19 -1.36 5.66
C GLY A 69 4.11 -1.64 4.63
N GLU A 70 3.47 -0.61 4.08
CA GLU A 70 2.47 -0.69 3.03
C GLU A 70 2.75 0.33 1.92
N SER A 71 2.03 0.24 0.82
CA SER A 71 2.01 1.30 -0.19
C SER A 71 0.63 1.40 -0.79
N GLN A 72 0.11 2.62 -0.83
CA GLN A 72 -1.23 2.91 -1.35
C GLN A 72 -1.09 3.61 -2.71
N LEU A 73 -1.12 2.83 -3.79
CA LEU A 73 -1.06 3.37 -5.15
C LEU A 73 -2.45 3.90 -5.55
N VAL A 74 -2.56 5.22 -5.68
CA VAL A 74 -3.83 5.89 -5.99
C VAL A 74 -4.37 5.51 -7.38
N LEU A 75 -5.61 5.07 -7.42
CA LEU A 75 -6.38 4.85 -8.66
C LEU A 75 -7.37 6.00 -8.89
N VAL A 76 -8.03 6.48 -7.82
CA VAL A 76 -8.97 7.60 -7.84
C VAL A 76 -8.84 8.42 -6.55
N ARG A 77 -8.94 9.75 -6.66
CA ARG A 77 -9.04 10.68 -5.51
C ARG A 77 -10.42 11.31 -5.44
N PHE A 78 -10.87 11.61 -4.22
CA PHE A 78 -12.12 12.33 -3.94
C PHE A 78 -11.84 13.76 -3.46
#